data_AF-A0A971NLG6-F1
#
_entry.id   AF-A0A971NLG6-F1
#
_cell.length_a   1.000
_cell.length_b   1.000
_cell.length_c   1.000
_cell.angle_alpha   90.00
_cell.angle_beta   90.00
_cell.angle_gamma   90.00
#
_symmetry.space_group_name_H-M   'P 1'
#
loop_
_entity.id
_entity.type
_entity.pdbx_description
1 polymer ?
#
loop_
_entity_poly.entity_id
_entity_poly.type
_entity_poly.pdbx_seq_one_letter_code
_entity_poly.pdbx_strand_id
1 'polypeptide(L)' 'MDRKTDGSPSDVRWALWRQDDNGHRYIVCVTRSREEAELALKNYEAHHHKQYYFIEPLRQ' A
#
# COMPACT_ATOMS: atom_id res chain seq x y z
N MET A 1 -8.93 -9.82 -20.49
CA MET A 1 -7.97 -10.10 -19.40
C MET A 1 -7.46 -8.72 -19.04
N ASP A 2 -7.95 -8.03 -18.01
CA ASP A 2 -8.00 -8.42 -16.60
C ASP A 2 -9.28 -7.92 -15.91
N ARG A 3 -10.06 -8.85 -15.35
CA ARG A 3 -11.09 -8.52 -14.35
C ARG A 3 -10.35 -8.32 -13.03
N LYS A 4 -10.05 -7.08 -12.67
CA LYS A 4 -9.66 -6.76 -11.28
C LYS A 4 -10.94 -6.76 -10.44
N THR A 5 -10.84 -7.49 -9.35
CA THR A 5 -11.89 -8.01 -8.50
C THR A 5 -12.71 -6.93 -7.80
N ASP A 6 -14.01 -7.17 -7.82
CA ASP A 6 -15.08 -6.77 -6.90
C ASP A 6 -14.66 -6.18 -5.53
N GLY A 7 -15.34 -5.10 -5.15
CA GLY A 7 -15.31 -4.53 -3.82
C GLY A 7 -16.06 -3.21 -3.78
N SER A 8 -17.29 -3.23 -3.30
CA SER A 8 -18.16 -2.07 -3.09
C SER A 8 -17.40 -0.89 -2.43
N PRO A 9 -17.69 0.37 -2.77
CA PRO A 9 -17.03 1.54 -2.18
C PRO A 9 -17.57 1.81 -0.76
N SER A 10 -17.33 0.89 0.17
CA SER A 10 -17.63 1.08 1.59
C SER A 10 -16.31 1.34 2.32
N ASP A 11 -15.87 2.60 2.31
CA ASP A 11 -14.87 3.24 3.20
C ASP A 11 -13.50 2.57 3.42
N VAL A 12 -13.17 1.49 2.71
CA VAL A 12 -11.86 0.82 2.88
C VAL A 12 -10.77 1.70 2.26
N ARG A 13 -9.99 2.35 3.12
CA ARG A 13 -8.79 3.08 2.72
C ARG A 13 -7.63 2.11 2.64
N TRP A 14 -6.66 2.38 1.77
CA TRP A 14 -5.46 1.55 1.60
C TRP A 14 -4.27 2.32 2.13
N ALA A 15 -3.63 1.82 3.19
CA ALA A 15 -2.39 2.40 3.69
C ALA A 15 -1.20 1.69 3.09
N LEU A 16 -0.27 2.47 2.53
CA LEU A 16 1.08 2.03 2.23
C LEU A 16 1.91 2.10 3.51
N TRP A 17 2.38 0.96 3.96
CA TRP A 17 3.28 0.79 5.08
C TRP A 17 4.72 0.58 4.60
N ARG A 18 5.65 1.11 5.39
CA ARG A 18 7.08 0.83 5.30
C ARG A 18 7.52 0.20 6.60
N GLN A 19 8.27 -0.89 6.50
CA GLN A 19 9.02 -1.49 7.60
C GLN A 19 10.51 -1.36 7.33
N ASP A 20 11.25 -0.81 8.29
CA ASP A 20 12.71 -0.82 8.29
C ASP A 20 13.28 -2.11 8.91
N ASP A 21 14.60 -2.29 8.77
CA ASP A 21 15.33 -3.47 9.26
C ASP A 21 15.25 -3.64 10.80
N ASN A 22 14.92 -2.55 11.52
CA ASN A 22 14.66 -2.56 12.95
C ASN A 22 13.23 -3.02 13.30
N GLY A 23 12.39 -3.27 12.29
CA GLY A 23 11.00 -3.70 12.46
C GLY A 23 10.01 -2.55 12.70
N HIS A 24 10.44 -1.28 12.68
CA HIS A 24 9.52 -0.17 12.86
C HIS A 24 8.65 0.01 11.62
N ARG A 25 7.34 0.11 11.84
CA ARG A 25 6.34 0.26 10.77
C ARG A 25 5.82 1.69 10.75
N TYR A 26 5.86 2.31 9.58
CA TYR A 26 5.40 3.67 9.35
C TYR A 26 4.44 3.72 8.17
N ILE A 27 3.36 4.49 8.31
CA ILE A 27 2.45 4.78 7.20
C ILE A 27 3.12 5.83 6.32
N VAL A 28 3.37 5.47 5.06
CA VAL A 28 3.95 6.36 4.05
C VAL A 28 2.86 7.17 3.38
N CYS A 29 1.74 6.52 3.01
CA CYS A 29 0.63 7.16 2.32
C CYS A 29 -0.67 6.40 2.59
N VAL A 30 -1.81 7.09 2.52
CA VAL A 30 -3.13 6.48 2.59
C VAL A 30 -3.93 6.91 1.38
N THR A 31 -4.36 5.95 0.57
CA THR A 31 -5.15 6.16 -0.64
C THR A 31 -6.57 5.65 -0.43
N ARG A 32 -7.49 6.07 -1.31
CA ARG A 32 -8.86 5.54 -1.35
C ARG A 32 -8.98 4.32 -2.27
N SER A 33 -7.95 4.08 -3.07
CA SER A 33 -7.91 3.03 -4.09
C SER A 33 -6.66 2.18 -3.96
N ARG A 34 -6.83 0.85 -4.09
CA ARG A 34 -5.73 -0.11 -4.05
C ARG A 34 -4.71 0.16 -5.16
N GLU A 35 -5.18 0.47 -6.37
CA GLU A 35 -4.33 0.68 -7.54
C GLU A 35 -3.34 1.84 -7.33
N GLU A 36 -3.79 2.93 -6.71
CA GLU A 36 -2.93 4.06 -6.33
C GLU A 36 -1.88 3.64 -5.30
N ALA A 37 -2.27 2.82 -4.32
CA ALA A 37 -1.34 2.29 -3.32
C ALA A 37 -0.31 1.33 -3.94
N GLU A 38 -0.71 0.51 -4.90
CA GLU A 38 0.18 -0.41 -5.65
C GLU A 38 1.15 0.35 -6.57
N LEU A 39 0.71 1.42 -7.22
CA LEU A 39 1.57 2.32 -8.00
C LEU A 39 2.60 3.01 -7.11
N ALA A 40 2.16 3.51 -5.94
CA ALA A 40 3.06 4.08 -4.95
C ALA A 40 4.08 3.03 -4.47
N LEU A 41 3.60 1.85 -4.07
CA LEU A 41 4.44 0.71 -3.65
C LEU A 41 5.54 0.42 -4.68
N LYS A 42 5.17 0.22 -5.96
CA LYS A 42 6.14 -0.04 -7.03
C LYS A 42 7.14 1.10 -7.21
N ASN A 43 6.69 2.34 -7.10
CA ASN A 43 7.56 3.50 -7.21
C ASN A 43 8.57 3.52 -6.04
N TYR A 44 8.14 3.20 -4.81
CA TYR A 44 9.03 3.12 -3.64
C TYR A 44 9.97 1.91 -3.69
N GLU A 45 9.51 0.75 -4.16
CA GLU A 45 10.35 -0.43 -4.37
C GLU A 45 11.44 -0.18 -5.43
N ALA A 46 11.12 0.59 -6.48
CA ALA A 46 12.08 0.93 -7.53
C ALA A 46 13.24 1.83 -7.05
N HIS A 47 13.08 2.57 -5.95
CA HIS A 47 14.09 3.51 -5.45
C HIS A 47 15.17 2.86 -4.56
N HIS A 48 15.14 1.53 -4.35
CA HIS A 48 16.24 0.73 -3.76
C HIS A 48 16.87 1.24 -2.44
N HIS A 49 16.43 0.69 -1.31
CA HIS A 49 17.22 0.29 -0.14
C HIS A 49 16.42 -0.82 0.57
N LYS A 50 17.05 -1.63 1.46
CA LYS A 50 16.48 -2.81 2.17
C LYS A 50 15.28 -2.49 3.08
N GLN A 51 14.23 -1.92 2.53
CA GLN A 51 13.04 -1.47 3.22
C GLN A 51 11.88 -2.27 2.67
N TYR A 52 11.11 -2.84 3.57
CA TYR A 52 9.98 -3.67 3.21
C TYR A 52 8.75 -2.78 3.10
N TYR A 53 8.22 -2.64 1.89
CA TYR A 53 7.00 -1.87 1.65
C TYR A 53 5.84 -2.83 1.41
N PHE A 54 4.68 -2.55 2.00
CA PHE A 54 3.48 -3.36 1.81
C PHE A 54 2.22 -2.52 2.00
N ILE A 55 1.13 -2.92 1.37
CA ILE A 55 -0.17 -2.24 1.48
C ILE A 55 -1.09 -3.03 2.41
N GLU A 56 -1.79 -2.34 3.30
CA GLU A 56 -2.84 -2.93 4.14
C GLU A 56 -4.15 -2.15 4.02
N PRO A 57 -5.30 -2.85 4.02
CA PRO A 57 -6.60 -2.20 4.11
C PRO A 57 -6.79 -1.60 5.52
N LEU A 58 -6.89 -0.28 5.60
CA LEU A 58 -7.44 0.44 6.75
C LEU A 58 -8.96 0.29 6.73
N ARG A 59 -9.45 -0.67 7.49
CA ARG A 59 -10.84 -0.64 7.97
C ARG A 59 -10.88 0.22 9.23
N GLN A 60 -11.68 1.27 9.19
CA GLN A 60 -11.98 2.11 10.34
C GLN A 60 -13.26 1.63 11.02
#